data_AF-A0A2S9QJ66-F1
#
_entry.id   AF-A0A2S9QJ66-F1
#
_cell.length_a   1.000
_cell.length_b   1.000
_cell.length_c   1.000
_cell.angle_alpha   90.00
_cell.angle_beta   90.00
_cell.angle_gamma   90.00
#
_symmetry.space_group_name_H-M   'P 1'
#
loop_
_entity.id
_entity.type
_entity.pdbx_description
1 polymer ?
#
loop_
_entity_poly.entity_id
_entity_poly.type
_entity_poly.pdbx_seq_one_letter_code
_entity_poly.pdbx_strand_id
1 'polypeptide(L)'
;MPDPRVYNVLFLCTGNSARSILAESILRKDGAGRFNAFSAGSKPRGSVNPFALHCLERAGYPIDGLRSKSWDEFAGLDAPQMDFIFTVCDDAHGETCPVWPGHPMSAHWGIEDPARTEGSDIEKETAFVTALRFLKNRINAFIALPVAGLDKASLRAQLIEIGQSEGVTSPRDSAA
;
A
#
# COMPACT_ATOMS: atom_id res chain seq x y z
N MET A 1 -30.39 8.75 -6.74
CA MET A 1 -29.20 8.16 -7.39
C MET A 1 -28.62 7.17 -6.41
N PRO A 2 -28.17 5.97 -6.81
CA PRO A 2 -27.46 5.09 -5.89
C PRO A 2 -26.23 5.83 -5.35
N ASP A 3 -25.97 5.70 -4.06
CA ASP A 3 -24.82 6.29 -3.39
C ASP A 3 -23.53 5.83 -4.08
N PRO A 4 -22.50 6.68 -4.28
CA PRO A 4 -21.26 6.25 -4.89
C PRO A 4 -20.66 5.11 -4.06
N ARG A 5 -20.45 3.95 -4.69
CA ARG A 5 -19.82 2.81 -4.02
C ARG A 5 -18.45 3.22 -3.49
N VAL A 6 -18.24 3.07 -2.19
CA VAL A 6 -16.93 3.20 -1.55
C VAL A 6 -16.16 1.90 -1.71
N TYR A 7 -14.91 1.96 -2.14
CA TYR A 7 -14.07 0.79 -2.37
C TYR A 7 -13.13 0.53 -1.20
N ASN A 8 -12.97 -0.73 -0.79
CA ASN A 8 -12.01 -1.11 0.25
C ASN A 8 -10.66 -1.49 -0.37
N VAL A 9 -9.58 -0.87 0.10
CA VAL A 9 -8.22 -1.07 -0.41
C VAL A 9 -7.29 -1.49 0.71
N LEU A 10 -6.56 -2.59 0.53
CA LEU A 10 -5.60 -3.10 1.49
C LEU A 10 -4.16 -3.04 0.94
N PHE A 11 -3.28 -2.33 1.65
CA PHE A 11 -1.85 -2.28 1.38
C PHE A 11 -1.09 -3.29 2.22
N LEU A 12 -0.38 -4.21 1.58
CA LEU A 12 0.38 -5.27 2.24
C LEU A 12 1.88 -5.01 2.16
N CYS A 13 2.55 -5.06 3.32
CA CYS A 13 4.00 -5.16 3.37
C CYS A 13 4.42 -6.08 4.53
N THR A 14 5.60 -6.67 4.49
CA THR A 14 6.03 -7.67 5.49
C THR A 14 5.82 -7.20 6.94
N GLY A 15 6.35 -6.02 7.29
CA GLY A 15 6.36 -5.54 8.67
C GLY A 15 5.20 -4.64 9.12
N ASN A 16 4.32 -4.22 8.21
CA ASN A 16 3.32 -3.15 8.42
C ASN A 16 3.80 -2.02 9.33
N SER A 17 4.90 -1.37 8.94
CA SER A 17 5.60 -0.40 9.80
C SER A 17 5.97 0.89 9.05
N ALA A 18 6.24 0.82 7.75
CA ALA A 18 6.63 1.98 6.94
C ALA A 18 5.78 2.10 5.67
N ARG A 19 6.11 1.35 4.62
CA ARG A 19 5.55 1.53 3.27
C ARG A 19 4.02 1.42 3.20
N SER A 20 3.44 0.36 3.78
CA SER A 20 1.98 0.20 3.75
C SER A 20 1.26 1.22 4.64
N ILE A 21 1.91 1.75 5.67
CA ILE A 21 1.40 2.83 6.53
C ILE A 21 1.37 4.16 5.75
N LEU A 22 2.44 4.46 5.01
CA LEU A 22 2.48 5.62 4.13
C LEU A 22 1.35 5.55 3.10
N ALA A 23 1.18 4.40 2.45
CA ALA A 23 0.15 4.19 1.44
C ALA A 23 -1.28 4.32 1.99
N GLU A 24 -1.56 3.74 3.16
CA GLU A 24 -2.86 3.86 3.84
C GLU A 24 -3.20 5.34 4.08
N SER A 25 -2.27 6.09 4.67
CA SER A 25 -2.49 7.48 5.04
C SER A 25 -2.66 8.39 3.81
N ILE A 26 -1.88 8.18 2.75
CA ILE A 26 -2.04 8.90 1.48
C ILE A 26 -3.44 8.66 0.91
N LEU A 27 -3.87 7.40 0.77
CA LEU A 27 -5.16 7.08 0.17
C LEU A 27 -6.34 7.56 1.02
N ARG A 28 -6.22 7.54 2.36
CA ARG A 28 -7.26 8.08 3.26
C ARG A 28 -7.54 9.56 2.97
N LYS A 29 -6.50 10.35 2.71
CA LYS A 29 -6.64 11.78 2.41
C LYS A 29 -7.02 12.01 0.95
N ASP A 30 -6.21 11.49 0.03
CA ASP A 30 -6.29 11.83 -1.39
C ASP A 30 -7.43 11.07 -2.10
N GLY A 31 -7.91 9.97 -1.52
CA GLY A 31 -9.08 9.22 -1.99
C GLY A 31 -10.43 9.92 -1.75
N ALA A 32 -10.45 11.02 -0.99
CA ALA A 32 -11.62 11.92 -0.83
C ALA A 32 -12.95 11.20 -0.54
N GLY A 33 -12.93 10.18 0.31
CA GLY A 33 -14.12 9.41 0.72
C GLY A 33 -14.60 8.36 -0.29
N ARG A 34 -13.95 8.22 -1.45
CA ARG A 34 -14.24 7.14 -2.42
C ARG A 34 -13.63 5.79 -2.03
N PHE A 35 -12.67 5.81 -1.10
CA PHE A 35 -11.92 4.64 -0.70
C PHE A 35 -11.80 4.55 0.83
N ASN A 36 -12.00 3.36 1.36
CA ASN A 36 -11.53 2.99 2.69
C ASN A 36 -10.15 2.35 2.53
N ALA A 37 -9.12 2.97 3.09
CA ALA A 37 -7.77 2.44 3.03
C ALA A 37 -7.42 1.69 4.31
N PHE A 38 -6.80 0.54 4.13
CA PHE A 38 -6.28 -0.32 5.19
C PHE A 38 -4.84 -0.71 4.86
N SER A 39 -4.07 -1.05 5.88
CA SER A 39 -2.76 -1.66 5.72
C SER A 39 -2.59 -2.86 6.65
N ALA A 40 -1.79 -3.82 6.23
CA ALA A 40 -1.44 -4.95 7.08
C ALA A 40 -0.09 -5.55 6.67
N GLY A 41 0.37 -6.54 7.43
CA GLY A 41 1.58 -7.26 7.12
C GLY A 41 1.53 -8.73 7.51
N SER A 42 2.38 -9.51 6.85
CA SER A 42 2.52 -10.94 7.12
C SER A 42 3.25 -11.22 8.43
N LYS A 43 4.19 -10.34 8.80
CA LYS A 43 4.98 -10.40 10.04
C LYS A 43 5.02 -9.01 10.66
N PRO A 44 3.89 -8.50 11.19
CA PRO A 44 3.81 -7.14 11.70
C PRO A 44 4.86 -6.91 12.79
N ARG A 45 5.57 -5.78 12.73
CA ARG A 45 6.57 -5.41 13.74
C ARG A 45 5.96 -5.05 15.10
N GLY A 46 4.64 -4.86 15.15
CA GLY A 46 3.92 -4.45 16.36
C GLY A 46 3.98 -2.94 16.63
N SER A 47 4.80 -2.19 15.87
CA SER A 47 4.87 -0.73 15.94
C SER A 47 5.08 -0.09 14.56
N VAL A 48 4.57 1.13 14.41
CA VAL A 48 4.78 1.97 13.23
C VAL A 48 6.15 2.63 13.34
N ASN A 49 6.88 2.71 12.23
CA ASN A 49 8.18 3.35 12.18
C ASN A 49 8.03 4.87 12.44
N PRO A 50 8.75 5.46 13.41
CA PRO A 50 8.66 6.89 13.71
C PRO A 50 8.95 7.80 12.51
N PHE A 51 9.91 7.43 11.65
CA PHE A 51 10.20 8.20 10.43
C PHE A 51 9.02 8.20 9.44
N ALA A 52 8.22 7.13 9.42
CA ALA A 52 6.99 7.10 8.62
C ALA A 52 5.96 8.11 9.14
N LEU A 53 5.75 8.13 10.46
CA LEU A 53 4.82 9.07 11.10
C LEU A 53 5.27 10.52 10.88
N HIS A 54 6.55 10.83 11.14
CA HIS A 54 7.10 12.16 10.93
C HIS A 54 7.02 12.60 9.46
N CYS A 55 7.30 11.70 8.52
CA CYS A 55 7.16 12.00 7.08
C CYS A 55 5.71 12.36 6.72
N LEU A 56 4.74 11.60 7.23
CA LEU A 56 3.31 11.85 7.00
C LEU A 56 2.85 13.16 7.62
N GLU A 57 3.18 13.42 8.88
CA GLU A 57 2.83 14.66 9.57
C GLU A 57 3.37 15.89 8.83
N ARG A 58 4.65 15.85 8.44
CA ARG A 58 5.29 16.95 7.70
C ARG A 58 4.67 17.18 6.32
N ALA A 59 4.20 16.13 5.68
CA ALA A 59 3.47 16.20 4.40
C ALA A 59 1.96 16.50 4.57
N GLY A 60 1.48 16.64 5.82
CA GLY A 60 0.10 16.97 6.16
C GLY A 60 -0.88 15.81 5.95
N TYR A 61 -0.41 14.56 6.04
CA TYR A 61 -1.24 13.36 5.95
C TYR A 61 -1.69 12.87 7.34
N PRO A 62 -2.90 12.28 7.46
CA PRO A 62 -3.46 11.89 8.75
C PRO A 62 -2.71 10.69 9.35
N ILE A 63 -2.36 10.77 10.63
CA ILE A 63 -1.67 9.68 11.35
C ILE A 63 -2.56 8.96 12.37
N ASP A 64 -3.77 9.47 12.61
CA ASP A 64 -4.67 8.95 13.62
C ASP A 64 -5.12 7.52 13.29
N GLY A 65 -4.98 6.63 14.28
CA GLY A 65 -5.39 5.24 14.20
C GLY A 65 -4.45 4.34 13.39
N LEU A 66 -3.33 4.85 12.88
CA LEU A 66 -2.31 4.03 12.23
C LEU A 66 -1.67 3.08 13.25
N ARG A 67 -1.62 1.79 12.94
CA ARG A 67 -0.99 0.76 13.78
C ARG A 67 -0.45 -0.37 12.93
N SER A 68 0.55 -1.07 13.47
CA SER A 68 1.08 -2.31 12.88
C SER A 68 0.15 -3.48 13.22
N LYS A 69 -0.32 -4.21 12.20
CA LYS A 69 -1.31 -5.28 12.35
C LYS A 69 -1.11 -6.42 11.34
N SER A 70 -1.54 -7.62 11.75
CA SER A 70 -1.48 -8.81 10.89
C SER A 70 -2.53 -8.70 9.79
N TRP A 71 -2.23 -9.27 8.63
CA TRP A 71 -3.19 -9.44 7.55
C TRP A 71 -4.34 -10.40 7.89
N ASP A 72 -4.20 -11.18 8.97
CA ASP A 72 -5.19 -12.17 9.40
C ASP A 72 -6.48 -11.48 9.86
N GLU A 73 -6.36 -10.24 10.38
CA GLU A 73 -7.50 -9.39 10.72
C GLU A 73 -8.40 -9.09 9.52
N PHE A 74 -7.88 -9.20 8.30
CA PHE A 74 -8.60 -8.93 7.06
C PHE A 74 -8.99 -10.20 6.29
N ALA A 75 -8.57 -11.38 6.77
CA ALA A 75 -8.87 -12.67 6.15
C ALA A 75 -10.09 -13.37 6.78
N GLY A 76 -10.60 -12.86 7.91
CA GLY A 76 -11.78 -13.41 8.61
C GLY A 76 -13.11 -13.16 7.89
N LEU A 77 -14.15 -13.90 8.27
CA LEU A 77 -15.50 -13.76 7.70
C LEU A 77 -16.16 -12.41 8.01
N ASP A 78 -15.85 -11.82 9.17
CA ASP A 78 -16.36 -10.52 9.60
C ASP A 78 -15.48 -9.35 9.13
N ALA A 79 -14.39 -9.64 8.42
CA ALA A 79 -13.52 -8.60 7.89
C ALA A 79 -14.22 -7.82 6.78
N PRO A 80 -13.89 -6.53 6.60
CA PRO A 80 -14.39 -5.78 5.47
C PRO A 80 -13.97 -6.48 4.16
N GLN A 81 -14.91 -6.61 3.23
CA GLN A 81 -14.60 -7.21 1.93
C GLN A 81 -13.70 -6.28 1.14
N MET A 82 -12.49 -6.74 0.79
CA MET A 82 -11.55 -5.95 0.00
C MET A 82 -11.96 -5.95 -1.48
N ASP A 83 -11.85 -4.79 -2.13
CA ASP A 83 -11.97 -4.66 -3.59
C ASP A 83 -10.59 -4.72 -4.26
N PHE A 84 -9.60 -4.11 -3.61
CA PHE A 84 -8.23 -4.01 -4.10
C PHE A 84 -7.20 -4.39 -3.04
N ILE A 85 -6.18 -5.13 -3.45
CA ILE A 85 -5.03 -5.48 -2.62
C ILE A 85 -3.74 -5.10 -3.34
N PHE A 86 -2.92 -4.26 -2.71
CA PHE A 86 -1.64 -3.83 -3.26
C PHE A 86 -0.48 -4.30 -2.39
N THR A 87 0.42 -5.11 -2.93
CA THR A 87 1.65 -5.50 -2.24
C THR A 87 2.75 -4.49 -2.53
N VAL A 88 3.32 -3.87 -1.50
CA VAL A 88 4.35 -2.80 -1.65
C VAL A 88 5.76 -3.27 -1.28
N CYS A 89 5.93 -4.57 -1.03
CA CYS A 89 7.20 -5.22 -0.73
C CYS A 89 7.35 -6.48 -1.59
N ASP A 90 8.54 -6.73 -2.13
CA ASP A 90 8.85 -7.92 -2.94
C ASP A 90 8.64 -9.21 -2.14
N ASP A 91 9.03 -9.20 -0.86
CA ASP A 91 8.87 -10.36 0.03
C ASP A 91 7.38 -10.69 0.26
N ALA A 92 6.51 -9.67 0.32
CA ALA A 92 5.06 -9.86 0.47
C ALA A 92 4.39 -10.33 -0.83
N HIS A 93 5.05 -10.17 -1.99
CA HIS A 93 4.58 -10.68 -3.27
C HIS A 93 4.90 -12.18 -3.44
N GLY A 94 6.02 -12.65 -2.87
CA GLY A 94 6.47 -14.05 -2.93
C GLY A 94 5.95 -14.97 -1.82
N GLU A 95 5.39 -14.43 -0.74
CA GLU A 95 4.75 -15.22 0.32
C GLU A 95 3.37 -15.73 -0.14
N THR A 96 3.02 -16.97 0.23
CA THR A 96 1.72 -17.58 -0.05
C THR A 96 0.60 -16.71 0.54
N CYS A 97 0.05 -15.82 -0.28
CA CYS A 97 -1.04 -14.96 0.13
C CYS A 97 -2.24 -15.82 0.53
N PRO A 98 -2.93 -15.49 1.65
CA PRO A 98 -4.15 -16.19 2.03
C PRO A 98 -5.21 -16.04 0.92
N VAL A 99 -6.13 -17.00 0.86
CA VAL A 99 -7.29 -16.90 -0.04
C VAL A 99 -8.18 -15.77 0.45
N TRP A 100 -8.19 -14.66 -0.27
CA TRP A 100 -8.98 -13.49 0.09
C TRP A 100 -10.46 -13.69 -0.26
N PRO A 101 -11.39 -13.49 0.70
CA PRO A 101 -12.82 -13.52 0.43
C PRO A 101 -13.18 -12.51 -0.69
N GLY A 102 -14.00 -12.94 -1.65
CA GLY A 102 -14.50 -12.07 -2.71
C GLY A 102 -13.56 -11.84 -3.92
N HIS A 103 -12.38 -12.46 -3.95
CA HIS A 103 -11.41 -12.38 -5.06
C HIS A 103 -11.07 -10.92 -5.46
N PRO A 104 -10.51 -10.13 -4.54
CA PRO A 104 -10.10 -8.75 -4.82
C PRO A 104 -9.12 -8.68 -5.98
N MET A 105 -9.12 -7.55 -6.69
CA MET A 105 -8.10 -7.27 -7.68
C MET A 105 -6.77 -7.01 -6.97
N SER A 106 -5.69 -7.61 -7.46
CA SER A 106 -4.38 -7.46 -6.88
C SER A 106 -3.32 -6.97 -7.87
N ALA A 107 -2.42 -6.12 -7.39
CA ALA A 107 -1.24 -5.68 -8.11
C ALA A 107 -0.05 -5.48 -7.16
N HIS A 108 1.15 -5.57 -7.71
CA HIS A 108 2.39 -5.39 -6.97
C HIS A 108 3.00 -4.03 -7.30
N TRP A 109 3.16 -3.20 -6.26
CA TRP A 109 3.72 -1.84 -6.32
C TRP A 109 5.01 -1.78 -5.50
N GLY A 110 5.97 -2.62 -5.85
CA GLY A 110 7.27 -2.71 -5.19
C GLY A 110 7.93 -1.33 -5.07
N ILE A 111 8.34 -1.00 -3.85
CA ILE A 111 9.22 0.13 -3.55
C ILE A 111 10.30 -0.33 -2.57
N GLU A 112 11.48 0.27 -2.70
CA GLU A 112 12.59 0.04 -1.80
C GLU A 112 12.15 0.33 -0.35
N ASP A 113 12.63 -0.47 0.60
CA ASP A 113 12.27 -0.29 2.00
C ASP A 113 13.06 0.87 2.62
N PRO A 114 12.43 2.03 2.90
CA PRO A 114 13.14 3.15 3.51
C PRO A 114 13.62 2.81 4.92
N ALA A 115 13.03 1.80 5.58
CA ALA A 115 13.47 1.35 6.90
C ALA A 115 14.78 0.55 6.86
N ARG A 116 15.29 0.19 5.67
CA ARG A 116 16.59 -0.47 5.49
C ARG A 116 17.73 0.52 5.21
N THR A 117 17.42 1.80 5.01
CA THR A 117 18.44 2.84 4.82
C THR A 117 19.24 3.02 6.11
N GLU A 118 20.54 2.78 6.03
CA GLU A 118 21.51 3.06 7.09
C GLU A 118 22.11 4.45 6.88
N GLY A 119 22.77 4.98 7.92
CA GLY A 119 23.39 6.31 7.89
C GLY A 119 22.72 7.32 8.81
N SER A 120 22.92 8.59 8.48
CA SER A 120 22.41 9.75 9.21
C SER A 120 20.88 9.83 9.16
N ASP A 121 20.30 10.56 10.11
CA ASP A 121 18.84 10.75 10.14
C ASP A 121 18.34 11.49 8.89
N ILE A 122 19.17 12.37 8.31
CA ILE A 122 18.86 13.08 7.05
C ILE A 122 18.73 12.09 5.88
N GLU A 123 19.63 11.11 5.79
CA GLU A 123 19.59 10.09 4.73
C GLU A 123 18.35 9.20 4.88
N LYS A 124 18.03 8.80 6.12
CA LYS A 124 16.79 8.04 6.42
C LYS A 124 15.55 8.86 6.07
N GLU A 125 15.45 10.11 6.51
CA GLU A 125 14.34 11.00 6.17
C GLU A 125 14.17 11.13 4.65
N THR A 126 15.29 11.29 3.93
CA THR A 126 15.29 11.39 2.46
C THR A 126 14.73 10.12 1.81
N ALA A 127 15.06 8.93 2.33
CA ALA A 127 14.50 7.67 1.87
C ALA A 127 12.98 7.60 2.12
N PHE A 128 12.51 8.03 3.29
CA PHE A 128 11.07 8.08 3.60
C PHE A 128 10.30 9.07 2.72
N VAL A 129 10.87 10.25 2.44
CA VAL A 129 10.28 11.24 1.51
C VAL A 129 10.23 10.69 0.09
N THR A 130 11.27 9.97 -0.33
CA THR A 130 11.33 9.33 -1.65
C THR A 130 10.26 8.25 -1.79
N ALA A 131 10.13 7.38 -0.78
CA ALA A 131 9.07 6.35 -0.72
C ALA A 131 7.67 6.96 -0.73
N LEU A 132 7.44 8.03 0.04
CA LEU A 132 6.17 8.78 0.06
C LEU A 132 5.83 9.29 -1.34
N ARG A 133 6.79 9.89 -2.04
CA ARG A 133 6.60 10.42 -3.40
C ARG A 133 6.20 9.33 -4.39
N PHE A 134 6.90 8.19 -4.39
CA PHE A 134 6.57 7.08 -5.28
C PHE A 134 5.18 6.50 -5.02
N LEU A 135 4.84 6.26 -3.74
CA LEU A 135 3.51 5.78 -3.38
C LEU A 135 2.42 6.78 -3.74
N LYS A 136 2.65 8.08 -3.49
CA LYS A 136 1.71 9.14 -3.83
C LYS A 136 1.42 9.19 -5.33
N ASN A 137 2.45 9.09 -6.17
CA ASN A 137 2.27 9.10 -7.62
C ASN A 137 1.41 7.90 -8.08
N ARG A 138 1.68 6.71 -7.54
CA ARG A 138 0.91 5.49 -7.86
C ARG A 138 -0.54 5.58 -7.37
N ILE A 139 -0.74 6.05 -6.14
CA ILE A 139 -2.08 6.25 -5.58
C ILE A 139 -2.84 7.30 -6.39
N ASN A 140 -2.21 8.40 -6.80
CA ASN A 140 -2.83 9.43 -7.63
C ASN A 140 -3.25 8.89 -9.00
N ALA A 141 -2.43 8.04 -9.64
CA ALA A 141 -2.81 7.36 -10.87
C ALA A 141 -4.00 6.42 -10.62
N PHE A 142 -4.00 5.66 -9.52
CA PHE A 142 -5.08 4.74 -9.16
C PHE A 142 -6.42 5.44 -8.90
N ILE A 143 -6.45 6.52 -8.12
CA ILE A 143 -7.70 7.26 -7.81
C ILE A 143 -8.31 7.93 -9.06
N ALA A 144 -7.48 8.21 -10.07
CA ALA A 144 -7.90 8.78 -11.34
C ALA A 144 -8.52 7.74 -12.29
N LEU A 145 -8.39 6.44 -12.01
CA LEU A 145 -8.98 5.40 -12.85
C LEU A 145 -10.52 5.43 -12.79
N PRO A 146 -11.21 5.28 -13.94
CA PRO A 146 -12.66 5.15 -13.99
C PRO A 146 -13.09 3.70 -13.64
N VAL A 147 -12.87 3.29 -12.39
CA VAL A 147 -13.06 1.90 -11.91
C VAL A 147 -14.42 1.29 -12.31
N ALA A 148 -15.51 2.08 -12.24
CA ALA A 148 -16.85 1.60 -12.57
C ALA A 148 -17.09 1.35 -14.07
N GLY A 149 -16.27 1.95 -14.94
CA GLY A 149 -16.39 1.86 -16.40
C GLY A 149 -15.43 0.90 -17.08
N LEU A 150 -14.47 0.33 -16.33
CA LEU A 150 -13.49 -0.62 -16.86
C LEU A 150 -13.94 -2.06 -16.64
N ASP A 151 -13.74 -2.91 -17.64
CA ASP A 151 -13.82 -4.36 -17.43
C ASP A 151 -12.66 -4.86 -16.56
N LYS A 152 -12.80 -6.08 -16.02
CA LYS A 152 -11.83 -6.63 -15.08
C LYS A 152 -10.43 -6.80 -15.67
N ALA A 153 -10.30 -7.13 -16.95
CA ALA A 153 -9.01 -7.35 -17.57
C ALA A 153 -8.28 -6.01 -17.78
N SER A 154 -8.99 -5.00 -18.30
CA SER A 154 -8.46 -3.65 -18.49
C SER A 154 -8.06 -3.02 -17.16
N LEU A 155 -8.90 -3.14 -16.13
CA LEU A 155 -8.59 -2.61 -14.80
C LEU A 155 -7.35 -3.30 -14.22
N ARG A 156 -7.24 -4.63 -14.32
CA ARG A 156 -6.04 -5.35 -13.88
C ARG A 156 -4.77 -4.90 -14.60
N ALA A 157 -4.83 -4.70 -15.92
CA ALA A 157 -3.69 -4.22 -16.70
C ALA A 157 -3.22 -2.84 -16.23
N GLN A 158 -4.15 -1.90 -16.03
CA GLN A 158 -3.85 -0.56 -15.52
C GLN A 158 -3.21 -0.60 -14.11
N LEU A 159 -3.72 -1.45 -13.21
CA LEU A 159 -3.15 -1.60 -11.87
C LEU A 159 -1.71 -2.14 -11.88
N ILE A 160 -1.40 -3.04 -12.82
CA ILE A 160 -0.04 -3.57 -13.02
C ILE A 160 0.87 -2.48 -13.59
N GLU A 161 0.41 -1.73 -14.59
CA GLU A 161 1.16 -0.63 -15.21
C GLU A 161 1.52 0.46 -14.20
N ILE A 162 0.57 0.84 -13.33
CA ILE A 162 0.82 1.77 -12.20
C ILE A 162 1.93 1.22 -11.29
N GLY A 163 1.96 -0.09 -11.08
CA GLY A 163 2.99 -0.75 -10.28
C GLY A 163 4.39 -0.65 -10.88
N GLN A 164 4.49 -0.54 -12.21
CA GLN A 164 5.74 -0.49 -12.97
C GLN A 164 6.28 0.94 -13.18
N SER A 165 5.61 1.97 -12.64
CA SER A 165 6.08 3.36 -12.70
C SER A 165 7.34 3.58 -11.85
N GLU A 166 8.04 4.72 -12.02
CA GLU A 166 9.28 5.08 -11.29
C GLU A 166 9.34 4.61 -9.81
N GLY A 167 10.52 4.13 -9.40
CA GLY A 167 10.78 3.64 -8.04
C GLY A 167 10.46 2.15 -7.82
N VAL A 168 10.29 1.37 -8.89
CA VAL A 168 10.18 -0.10 -8.84
C VAL A 168 11.47 -0.71 -8.31
N THR A 169 11.34 -1.65 -7.37
CA THR A 169 12.40 -2.56 -6.97
C THR A 169 12.76 -3.48 -8.13
N SER A 170 14.03 -3.51 -8.55
CA SER A 170 14.48 -4.52 -9.51
C SER A 170 14.27 -5.92 -8.92
N PRO A 171 13.83 -6.91 -9.72
CA PRO A 171 13.79 -8.29 -9.25
C PRO A 171 15.18 -8.65 -8.72
N ARG A 172 15.26 -9.15 -7.48
CA ARG A 172 16.49 -9.81 -7.02
C ARG A 172 16.77 -10.95 -8.01
N ASP A 173 17.93 -10.93 -8.67
CA ASP A 173 18.47 -12.11 -9.35
C ASP A 173 18.52 -13.24 -8.31
N SER A 174 17.53 -14.12 -8.36
CA SER A 174 17.51 -15.32 -7.54
C SER A 174 18.42 -16.33 -8.23
N ALA A 175 19.73 -16.19 -8.02
CA ALA A 175 20.73 -17.16 -8.45
C ALA A 175 21.89 -17.21 -7.46
N ALA A 176 21.77 -18.13 -6.48
CA ALA A 176 22.86 -18.95 -5.95
C ALA A 176 22.24 -20.22 -5.35
#